data_AF-A0A9X0SLX7-F1
#
_entry.id   AF-A0A9X0SLX7-F1
#
_cell.length_a   1.000
_cell.length_b   1.000
_cell.length_c   1.000
_cell.angle_alpha   90.00
_cell.angle_beta   90.00
_cell.angle_gamma   90.00
#
_symmetry.space_group_name_H-M   'P 1'
#
loop_
_entity.id
_entity.type
_entity.pdbx_description
1 polymer ?
#
loop_
_entity_poly.entity_id
_entity_poly.type
_entity_poly.pdbx_seq_one_letter_code
_entity_poly.pdbx_strand_id
1 'polypeptide(L)'
;MQVAAGREDRLPDDGGHLIGTQFHGSGDIDNLIAQNKQINRSGGEWYNMEKEWVNALGGKPPKKVSVKIEPVYQGTSLRPNYFEIVYEIEGKGIFEKTIRNRAGG
;
A
#
# COMPACT_ATOMS: atom_id res chain seq x y z
N MET A 1 -12.98 -11.71 -4.63
CA MET A 1 -13.82 -10.54 -4.29
C MET A 1 -13.06 -9.71 -3.28
N GLN A 2 -12.68 -8.48 -3.61
CA GLN A 2 -12.12 -7.53 -2.62
C GLN A 2 -13.26 -7.11 -1.70
N VAL A 3 -13.04 -7.21 -0.39
CA VAL A 3 -14.03 -6.90 0.65
C VAL A 3 -14.05 -5.39 0.83
N ALA A 4 -15.22 -4.74 0.76
CA ALA A 4 -15.32 -3.29 0.88
C ALA A 4 -14.82 -2.79 2.26
N ALA A 5 -13.89 -1.84 2.28
CA ALA A 5 -13.35 -1.20 3.48
C ALA A 5 -13.81 0.27 3.57
N GLY A 6 -13.89 0.84 4.79
CA GLY A 6 -14.19 2.27 5.02
C GLY A 6 -15.48 2.62 5.78
N ARG A 7 -16.31 1.62 6.15
CA ARG A 7 -17.54 1.79 6.97
C ARG A 7 -18.40 3.01 6.57
N GLU A 8 -18.54 4.02 7.44
CA GLU A 8 -19.42 5.19 7.25
C GLU A 8 -18.79 6.29 6.38
N ASP A 9 -17.45 6.39 6.31
CA ASP A 9 -16.71 7.38 5.51
C ASP A 9 -16.42 6.89 4.07
N ARG A 10 -17.25 5.96 3.61
CA ARG A 10 -17.02 5.20 2.39
C ARG A 10 -17.11 6.08 1.14
N LEU A 11 -15.98 6.24 0.45
CA LEU A 11 -15.92 6.58 -0.98
C LEU A 11 -15.98 5.28 -1.82
N PRO A 12 -16.16 5.32 -3.15
CA PRO A 12 -16.13 4.13 -4.02
C PRO A 12 -14.70 3.54 -4.11
N ASP A 13 -14.09 3.24 -2.97
CA ASP A 13 -12.75 2.71 -2.79
C ASP A 13 -12.76 1.17 -2.93
N ASP A 14 -11.60 0.59 -3.23
CA ASP A 14 -11.42 -0.87 -3.18
C ASP A 14 -10.99 -1.26 -1.75
N GLY A 15 -11.28 -2.49 -1.33
CA GLY A 15 -10.60 -3.09 -0.19
C GLY A 15 -9.14 -3.33 -0.54
N GLY A 16 -8.27 -2.40 -0.15
CA GLY A 16 -6.84 -2.47 -0.40
C GLY A 16 -6.15 -3.27 0.69
N HIS A 17 -5.32 -4.23 0.29
CA HIS A 17 -4.38 -4.84 1.22
C HIS A 17 -3.17 -3.89 1.36
N LEU A 18 -2.84 -3.49 2.59
CA LEU A 18 -1.66 -2.68 2.90
C LEU A 18 -0.35 -3.38 2.47
N ILE A 19 -0.35 -4.69 2.47
CA ILE A 19 0.72 -5.53 1.95
C ILE A 19 0.06 -6.66 1.17
N GLY A 20 0.33 -6.75 -0.14
CA GLY A 20 -0.13 -7.88 -0.95
C GLY A 20 0.15 -9.22 -0.25
N THR A 21 -0.81 -10.14 -0.29
CA THR A 21 -0.76 -11.46 0.39
C THR A 21 0.49 -12.30 0.05
N GLN A 22 1.22 -11.92 -0.99
CA GLN A 22 2.49 -12.50 -1.42
C GLN A 22 3.70 -12.26 -0.49
N PHE A 23 3.63 -11.35 0.49
CA PHE A 23 4.81 -10.94 1.30
C PHE A 23 4.88 -11.52 2.72
N HIS A 24 3.99 -12.45 3.13
CA HIS A 24 4.02 -13.07 4.47
C HIS A 24 4.00 -12.05 5.64
N GLY A 25 3.36 -10.88 5.47
CA GLY A 25 3.01 -10.01 6.61
C GLY A 25 2.06 -10.75 7.56
N SER A 26 2.10 -10.44 8.86
CA SER A 26 1.18 -11.05 9.86
C SER A 26 -0.24 -11.06 9.32
N GLY A 27 -0.86 -12.23 9.26
CA GLY A 27 -2.20 -12.46 8.70
C GLY A 27 -3.33 -11.93 9.57
N ASP A 28 -3.11 -10.84 10.30
CA ASP A 28 -4.11 -10.20 11.13
C ASP A 28 -4.94 -9.19 10.31
N ILE A 29 -6.15 -8.98 10.79
CA ILE A 29 -7.25 -8.15 10.24
C ILE A 29 -6.84 -6.68 9.94
N ASP A 30 -5.62 -6.27 10.30
CA ASP A 30 -5.03 -4.95 10.07
C ASP A 30 -4.70 -4.66 8.58
N ASN A 31 -4.77 -5.67 7.71
CA ASN A 31 -4.39 -5.58 6.30
C ASN A 31 -5.55 -5.19 5.35
N LEU A 32 -6.58 -4.47 5.81
CA LEU A 32 -7.66 -3.94 4.96
C LEU A 32 -7.88 -2.46 5.24
N ILE A 33 -7.32 -1.60 4.39
CA ILE A 33 -7.53 -0.16 4.46
C ILE A 33 -8.30 0.32 3.23
N ALA A 34 -9.23 1.26 3.44
CA ALA A 34 -9.92 1.95 2.35
C ALA A 34 -8.90 2.70 1.50
N GLN A 35 -8.62 2.19 0.30
CA GLN A 35 -7.67 2.78 -0.64
C GLN A 35 -8.38 3.22 -1.91
N ASN A 36 -8.05 4.42 -2.37
CA ASN A 36 -8.61 4.94 -3.60
C ASN A 36 -8.23 4.05 -4.79
N LYS A 37 -9.22 3.73 -5.63
CA LYS A 37 -9.06 2.83 -6.77
C LYS A 37 -7.98 3.30 -7.75
N GLN A 38 -7.79 4.61 -7.92
CA GLN A 38 -6.80 5.14 -8.88
C GLN A 38 -5.36 4.96 -8.41
N ILE A 39 -5.12 4.96 -7.10
CA ILE A 39 -3.78 4.69 -6.56
C ILE A 39 -3.50 3.19 -6.49
N ASN A 40 -4.52 2.38 -6.18
CA ASN A 40 -4.39 0.93 -5.93
C ASN A 40 -4.37 0.07 -7.21
N ARG A 41 -5.11 0.46 -8.25
CA ARG A 41 -5.20 -0.33 -9.49
C ARG A 41 -3.99 -0.15 -10.39
N SER A 42 -3.88 -1.03 -11.39
CA SER A 42 -2.83 -1.00 -12.42
C SER A 42 -2.61 0.41 -12.98
N GLY A 43 -1.35 0.85 -12.98
CA GLY A 43 -0.93 2.20 -13.38
C GLY A 43 -0.94 3.23 -12.26
N GLY A 44 -1.58 2.94 -11.12
CA GLY A 44 -1.54 3.77 -9.92
C GLY A 44 -0.20 3.71 -9.18
N GLU A 45 0.06 4.72 -8.35
CA GLU A 45 1.33 4.83 -7.64
C GLU A 45 1.58 3.66 -6.68
N TRP A 46 0.55 3.20 -5.97
CA TRP A 46 0.65 2.05 -5.06
C TRP A 46 0.99 0.78 -5.82
N TYR A 47 0.27 0.51 -6.90
CA TYR A 47 0.51 -0.65 -7.77
C TYR A 47 1.94 -0.66 -8.33
N ASN A 48 2.44 0.49 -8.80
CA ASN A 48 3.79 0.58 -9.37
C ASN A 48 4.87 0.34 -8.32
N MET A 49 4.66 0.83 -7.09
CA MET A 49 5.54 0.58 -5.95
C MET A 49 5.58 -0.90 -5.58
N GLU A 50 4.41 -1.56 -5.43
CA GLU A 50 4.36 -2.99 -5.14
C GLU A 50 5.03 -3.82 -6.24
N LYS A 51 4.84 -3.46 -7.51
CA LYS A 51 5.48 -4.11 -8.66
C LYS A 51 7.01 -4.02 -8.59
N GLU A 52 7.56 -2.90 -8.12
CA GLU A 52 9.00 -2.77 -7.89
C GLU A 52 9.50 -3.78 -6.85
N TRP A 53 8.77 -3.91 -5.73
CA TRP A 53 9.10 -4.87 -4.68
C TRP A 53 9.02 -6.32 -5.19
N VAL A 54 7.97 -6.66 -5.95
CA VAL A 54 7.84 -7.99 -6.59
C VAL A 54 9.04 -8.30 -7.46
N ASN A 55 9.46 -7.35 -8.30
CA ASN A 55 10.60 -7.54 -9.20
C ASN A 55 11.92 -7.72 -8.43
N ALA A 56 12.10 -6.99 -7.32
CA ALA A 56 13.28 -7.13 -6.47
C ALA A 56 13.35 -8.52 -5.81
N LEU A 57 12.23 -9.00 -5.26
CA LEU A 57 12.14 -10.33 -4.65
C LEU A 57 12.29 -11.46 -5.70
N GLY A 58 11.75 -11.28 -6.91
CA GLY A 58 11.79 -12.28 -7.98
C GLY A 58 13.09 -12.35 -8.78
N GLY A 59 14.07 -11.48 -8.47
CA GLY A 59 15.38 -11.46 -9.12
C GLY A 59 16.21 -12.72 -8.90
N LYS A 60 17.33 -12.84 -9.64
CA LYS A 60 18.34 -13.90 -9.46
C LYS A 60 19.73 -13.26 -9.30
N PRO A 61 20.32 -13.22 -8.09
CA PRO A 61 19.73 -13.67 -6.82
C PRO A 61 18.55 -12.78 -6.39
N PRO A 62 17.61 -13.31 -5.57
CA PRO A 62 16.52 -12.52 -5.01
C PRO A 62 17.10 -11.47 -4.06
N LYS A 63 16.53 -10.26 -4.08
CA LYS A 63 16.92 -9.17 -3.19
C LYS A 63 16.02 -9.14 -1.96
N LYS A 64 16.52 -8.63 -0.85
CA LYS A 64 15.69 -8.30 0.31
C LYS A 64 14.95 -6.99 0.10
N VAL A 65 13.70 -6.94 0.58
CA VAL A 65 12.88 -5.73 0.63
C VAL A 65 12.35 -5.57 2.06
N SER A 66 12.60 -4.42 2.66
CA SER A 66 12.07 -4.05 3.99
C SER A 66 11.11 -2.87 3.81
N VAL A 67 9.94 -2.92 4.45
CA VAL A 67 8.88 -1.92 4.24
C VAL A 67 8.28 -1.52 5.58
N LYS A 68 8.05 -0.21 5.74
CA LYS A 68 7.28 0.40 6.82
C LYS A 68 6.22 1.30 6.19
N ILE A 69 4.96 1.14 6.61
CA ILE A 69 3.83 1.92 6.10
C ILE A 69 3.07 2.49 7.28
N GLU A 70 2.85 3.80 7.28
CA GLU A 70 2.08 4.53 8.29
C GLU A 70 0.87 5.21 7.62
N PRO A 71 -0.36 4.74 7.84
CA PRO A 71 -1.56 5.44 7.40
C PRO A 71 -1.79 6.68 8.28
N VAL A 72 -1.97 7.84 7.65
CA VAL A 72 -2.22 9.10 8.36
C VAL A 72 -3.68 9.51 8.21
N TYR A 73 -4.37 9.63 9.35
CA TYR A 73 -5.78 10.00 9.45
C TYR A 73 -5.91 11.47 9.88
N GLN A 74 -6.90 12.18 9.35
CA GLN A 74 -7.26 13.52 9.80
C GLN A 74 -8.66 13.55 10.40
N GLY A 75 -8.78 14.23 11.54
CA GLY A 75 -10.05 14.35 12.26
C GLY A 75 -10.51 13.01 12.83
N THR A 76 -11.80 12.73 12.71
CA THR A 76 -12.44 11.49 13.22
C THR A 76 -12.60 10.42 12.14
N SER A 77 -12.02 10.62 10.96
CA SER A 77 -12.25 9.69 9.85
C SER A 77 -11.53 8.36 10.05
N LEU A 78 -12.21 7.27 9.71
CA LEU A 78 -11.64 5.92 9.67
C LEU A 78 -10.96 5.60 8.31
N ARG A 79 -10.91 6.58 7.41
CA ARG A 79 -10.22 6.51 6.13
C ARG A 79 -8.96 7.36 6.20
N PRO A 80 -7.76 6.82 5.92
CA PRO A 80 -6.56 7.63 5.93
C PRO A 80 -6.60 8.64 4.79
N ASN A 81 -6.04 9.83 5.04
CA ASN A 81 -5.88 10.88 4.04
C ASN A 81 -4.70 10.60 3.12
N TYR A 82 -3.63 10.01 3.65
CA TYR A 82 -2.44 9.60 2.91
C TYR A 82 -1.67 8.52 3.65
N PHE A 83 -0.68 7.95 2.98
CA PHE A 83 0.21 6.93 3.51
C PHE A 83 1.63 7.44 3.45
N GLU A 84 2.36 7.35 4.55
CA GLU A 84 3.80 7.51 4.59
C GLU A 84 4.45 6.14 4.50
N ILE A 85 5.28 5.92 3.48
CA ILE A 85 5.90 4.64 3.19
C ILE A 85 7.40 4.83 3.16
N VAL A 86 8.12 4.02 3.93
CA VAL A 86 9.57 3.91 3.85
C VAL A 86 9.89 2.47 3.48
N TYR A 87 10.64 2.29 2.40
CA TYR A 87 11.08 0.95 2.01
C TYR A 87 12.54 0.93 1.58
N GLU A 88 13.22 -0.18 1.87
CA GLU A 88 14.59 -0.42 1.45
C GLU A 88 14.60 -1.62 0.50
N ILE A 89 15.32 -1.48 -0.62
CA ILE A 89 15.63 -2.60 -1.51
C ILE A 89 17.13 -2.83 -1.50
N GLU A 90 17.53 -4.06 -1.23
CA GLU A 90 18.94 -4.47 -1.19
C GLU A 90 19.68 -4.06 -2.47
N GLY A 91 20.75 -3.29 -2.29
CA GLY A 91 21.59 -2.76 -3.37
C GLY A 91 20.94 -1.68 -4.23
N LYS A 92 19.76 -1.17 -3.87
CA LYS A 92 19.17 0.06 -4.45
C LYS A 92 19.11 1.21 -3.44
N GLY A 93 18.91 0.91 -2.15
CA GLY A 93 18.86 1.89 -1.07
C GLY A 93 17.48 2.05 -0.45
N ILE A 94 17.32 3.11 0.34
CA ILE A 94 16.11 3.48 1.08
C ILE A 94 15.32 4.50 0.26
N PHE A 95 14.01 4.33 0.22
CA PHE A 95 13.05 5.15 -0.50
C PHE A 95 11.95 5.60 0.46
N GLU A 96 11.59 6.88 0.37
CA GLU A 96 10.49 7.47 1.12
C GLU A 96 9.40 7.93 0.14
N LYS A 97 8.14 7.62 0.44
CA LYS A 97 6.99 7.98 -0.38
C LYS A 97 5.84 8.47 0.49
N THR A 98 5.13 9.46 -0.03
CA THR A 98 3.84 9.90 0.51
C THR A 98 2.80 9.76 -0.59
N ILE A 99 1.83 8.85 -0.43
CA ILE A 99 0.77 8.63 -1.41
C ILE A 99 -0.55 9.15 -0.84
N ARG A 100 -1.18 10.15 -1.46
CA ARG A 100 -2.49 10.62 -0.96
C ARG A 100 -3.58 9.67 -1.37
N ASN A 101 -4.47 9.40 -0.43
CA ASN A 101 -5.57 8.48 -0.62
C ASN A 101 -6.74 9.16 -1.37
N ARG A 102 -6.52 9.60 -2.61
CA ARG A 102 -7.50 10.34 -3.43
C ARG A 102 -7.21 10.15 -4.92
N ALA A 103 -8.11 10.63 -5.78
CA ALA A 103 -7.90 10.62 -7.23
C ALA A 103 -6.63 11.40 -7.61
N GLY A 104 -5.79 10.81 -8.47
CA GLY A 104 -4.53 11.39 -8.93
C GLY A 104 -3.34 11.34 -7.93
N GLY A 105 -3.56 10.87 -6.70
CA GLY A 105 -2.53 10.81 -5.66
C GLY A 105 -2.26 12.10 -4.88
#